data_AF-A0A7X3XA20-F1
#
_entry.id   AF-A0A7X3XA20-F1
#
_cell.length_a   1.000
_cell.length_b   1.000
_cell.length_c   1.000
_cell.angle_alpha   90.00
_cell.angle_beta   90.00
_cell.angle_gamma   90.00
#
_symmetry.space_group_name_H-M   'P 1'
#
loop_
_entity.id
_entity.type
_entity.pdbx_description
1 polymer ?
#
loop_
_entity_poly.entity_id
_entity_poly.type
_entity_poly.pdbx_seq_one_letter_code
_entity_poly.pdbx_strand_id
1 'polypeptide(L)'
;MRVASRQGVSCVLVAVLMGGSVVWGGDPAVLKPRVPPDQIEEARTWQDPFPDTPERLERGREIFHGKGFCVTCHGRDGKGLGDIPGLRGKLPRDFTDIQWQAARTDGELFWILKNGSPGTDMASFIPLVLREEEAWDVLSYVRAFGGT
;
A
#
# COMPACT_ATOMS: atom_id res chain seq x y z
N MET A 1 41.94 57.00 -43.41
CA MET A 1 41.72 55.53 -43.43
C MET A 1 42.24 54.95 -42.11
N ARG A 2 41.34 54.59 -41.19
CA ARG A 2 41.65 53.82 -39.97
C ARG A 2 40.53 52.79 -39.77
N VAL A 3 40.93 51.53 -39.67
CA VAL A 3 40.10 50.33 -39.56
C VAL A 3 39.55 50.22 -38.13
N ALA A 4 38.25 50.00 -37.97
CA ALA A 4 37.61 49.70 -36.68
C ALA A 4 37.38 48.19 -36.55
N SER A 5 38.11 47.57 -35.63
CA SER A 5 37.97 46.17 -35.21
C SER A 5 36.80 46.03 -34.22
N ARG A 6 35.82 45.17 -34.52
CA ARG A 6 34.75 44.77 -33.59
C ARG A 6 35.15 43.47 -32.89
N GLN A 7 35.36 43.55 -31.58
CA GLN A 7 35.61 42.38 -30.73
C GLN A 7 34.28 41.66 -30.43
N GLY A 8 34.25 40.34 -30.65
CA GLY A 8 33.12 39.48 -30.35
C GLY A 8 33.10 39.11 -28.86
N VAL A 9 31.95 39.31 -28.22
CA VAL A 9 31.67 38.85 -26.85
C VAL A 9 31.09 37.44 -26.94
N SER A 10 31.83 36.45 -26.44
CA SER A 10 31.39 35.06 -26.33
C SER A 10 30.64 34.87 -25.01
N CYS A 11 29.32 34.64 -25.10
CA CYS A 11 28.49 34.28 -23.95
C CYS A 11 28.70 32.80 -23.61
N VAL A 12 29.38 32.52 -22.49
CA VAL A 12 29.45 31.17 -21.90
C VAL A 12 28.18 30.94 -21.09
N LEU A 13 27.30 30.07 -21.58
CA LEU A 13 26.12 29.58 -20.86
C LEU A 13 26.58 28.56 -19.80
N VAL A 14 26.44 28.92 -18.52
CA VAL A 14 26.60 27.99 -17.40
C VAL A 14 25.31 27.20 -17.26
N ALA A 15 25.33 25.92 -17.65
CA ALA A 15 24.21 25.00 -17.43
C ALA A 15 24.18 24.57 -15.96
N VAL A 16 23.17 25.01 -15.21
CA VAL A 16 22.86 24.51 -13.87
C VAL A 16 22.22 23.13 -14.02
N LEU A 17 22.97 22.07 -13.70
CA LEU A 17 22.44 20.72 -13.57
C LEU A 17 21.64 20.63 -12.27
N MET A 18 20.32 20.83 -12.36
CA MET A 18 19.40 20.43 -11.30
C MET A 18 19.34 18.91 -11.25
N GLY A 19 20.07 18.33 -10.29
CA GLY A 19 19.94 16.93 -9.92
C GLY A 19 18.52 16.67 -9.41
N GLY A 20 17.70 16.04 -10.24
CA GLY A 20 16.39 15.54 -9.83
C GLY A 20 16.59 14.40 -8.84
N SER A 21 16.10 14.58 -7.61
CA SER A 21 15.89 13.48 -6.68
C SER A 21 15.02 12.44 -7.37
N VAL A 22 15.54 11.23 -7.56
CA VAL A 22 14.74 10.07 -7.94
C VAL A 22 13.82 9.81 -6.76
N VAL A 23 12.61 10.38 -6.79
CA VAL A 23 11.52 9.94 -5.92
C VAL A 23 11.18 8.56 -6.45
N TRP A 24 11.50 7.52 -5.69
CA TRP A 24 11.11 6.15 -6.00
C TRP A 24 9.58 6.10 -5.93
N GLY A 25 8.90 6.40 -7.03
CA GLY A 25 7.46 6.26 -7.13
C GLY A 25 7.11 4.78 -7.00
N GLY A 26 6.33 4.42 -5.99
CA GLY A 26 5.87 3.04 -5.83
C GLY A 26 5.09 2.58 -7.06
N ASP A 27 5.07 1.26 -7.31
CA ASP A 27 4.48 0.71 -8.53
C ASP A 27 2.98 1.04 -8.63
N PRO A 28 2.53 1.72 -9.70
CA PRO A 28 1.12 2.08 -9.89
C PRO A 28 0.14 0.90 -9.88
N ALA A 29 0.56 -0.29 -10.35
CA ALA A 29 -0.29 -1.48 -10.33
C ALA A 29 -0.52 -1.99 -8.90
N VAL A 30 0.52 -1.87 -8.05
CA VAL A 30 0.48 -2.17 -6.62
C VAL A 30 -0.33 -1.07 -5.90
N LEU A 31 -0.06 0.20 -6.18
CA LEU A 31 -0.65 1.35 -5.50
C LEU A 31 -2.02 1.78 -6.03
N LYS A 32 -2.68 0.99 -6.88
CA LYS A 32 -4.08 1.20 -7.24
C LYS A 32 -5.00 0.86 -6.06
N PRO A 33 -5.92 1.74 -5.63
CA PRO A 33 -6.91 1.40 -4.59
C PRO A 33 -7.81 0.25 -5.01
N ARG A 34 -8.29 -0.53 -4.02
CA ARG A 34 -9.29 -1.59 -4.25
C ARG A 34 -10.71 -1.10 -4.09
N VAL A 35 -10.90 -0.09 -3.24
CA VAL A 35 -12.19 0.55 -3.04
C VAL A 35 -12.60 1.29 -4.31
N PRO A 36 -13.84 1.11 -4.81
CA PRO A 36 -14.37 1.87 -5.93
C PRO A 36 -14.30 3.40 -5.71
N PRO A 37 -14.08 4.21 -6.76
CA PRO A 37 -13.94 5.66 -6.63
C PRO A 37 -15.13 6.37 -5.95
N ASP A 38 -16.33 5.84 -6.11
CA ASP A 38 -17.57 6.34 -5.50
C ASP A 38 -17.70 6.02 -4.00
N GLN A 39 -16.88 5.11 -3.47
CA GLN A 39 -16.92 4.65 -2.07
C GLN A 39 -15.65 5.00 -1.28
N ILE A 40 -14.57 5.40 -1.96
CA ILE A 40 -13.25 5.55 -1.33
C ILE A 40 -13.22 6.62 -0.24
N GLU A 41 -13.92 7.73 -0.42
CA GLU A 41 -13.95 8.80 0.56
C GLU A 41 -14.68 8.37 1.83
N GLU A 42 -15.79 7.64 1.71
CA GLU A 42 -16.48 7.06 2.87
C GLU A 42 -15.60 6.04 3.58
N ALA A 43 -15.02 5.08 2.85
CA ALA A 43 -14.15 4.06 3.42
C ALA A 43 -12.98 4.68 4.20
N ARG A 44 -12.41 5.79 3.72
CA ARG A 44 -11.33 6.50 4.42
C ARG A 44 -11.75 7.16 5.74
N THR A 45 -13.04 7.36 5.97
CA THR A 45 -13.55 7.84 7.26
C THR A 45 -13.63 6.75 8.33
N TRP A 46 -13.61 5.48 7.94
CA TRP A 46 -13.70 4.38 8.88
C TRP A 46 -12.40 4.24 9.65
N GLN A 47 -12.50 4.42 10.96
CA GLN A 47 -11.38 4.31 11.88
C GLN A 47 -11.58 3.12 12.80
N ASP A 48 -10.47 2.50 13.16
CA ASP A 48 -10.43 1.47 14.18
C ASP A 48 -10.89 2.07 15.53
N PRO A 49 -12.03 1.63 16.09
CA PRO A 49 -12.54 2.21 17.33
C PRO A 49 -11.89 1.59 18.57
N PHE A 50 -11.01 0.59 18.40
CA PHE A 50 -10.41 -0.17 19.49
C PHE A 50 -8.97 0.30 19.77
N PRO A 51 -8.52 0.26 21.04
CA PRO A 51 -7.15 0.63 21.39
C PRO A 51 -6.15 -0.39 20.83
N ASP A 52 -4.95 0.08 20.48
CA ASP A 52 -3.82 -0.78 20.12
C ASP A 52 -3.17 -1.36 21.38
N THR A 53 -3.40 -2.64 21.64
CA THR A 53 -2.79 -3.37 22.76
C THR A 53 -2.05 -4.63 22.28
N PRO A 54 -1.04 -5.11 23.02
CA PRO A 54 -0.34 -6.36 22.68
C PRO A 54 -1.28 -7.57 22.58
N GLU A 55 -2.29 -7.65 23.44
CA GLU A 55 -3.28 -8.74 23.44
C GLU A 55 -4.12 -8.70 22.17
N ARG A 56 -4.43 -7.50 21.68
CA ARG A 56 -5.17 -7.32 20.45
C ARG A 56 -4.36 -7.68 19.22
N LEU A 57 -3.09 -7.26 19.20
CA LEU A 57 -2.15 -7.67 18.16
C LEU A 57 -2.03 -9.21 18.10
N GLU A 58 -1.99 -9.86 19.27
CA GLU A 58 -1.93 -11.32 19.37
C GLU A 58 -3.21 -12.00 18.86
N ARG A 59 -4.41 -11.48 19.20
CA ARG A 59 -5.66 -11.97 18.60
C ARG A 59 -5.67 -11.81 17.08
N GLY A 60 -5.18 -10.68 16.58
CA GLY A 60 -5.01 -10.44 15.15
C GLY A 60 -4.11 -11.48 14.49
N ARG A 61 -2.99 -11.83 15.15
CA ARG A 61 -2.09 -12.90 14.73
C ARG A 61 -2.81 -14.26 14.70
N GLU A 62 -3.53 -14.62 15.75
CA GLU A 62 -4.29 -15.88 15.79
C GLU A 62 -5.33 -15.97 14.67
N ILE A 63 -6.02 -14.87 14.36
CA ILE A 63 -6.99 -14.81 13.27
C ILE A 63 -6.28 -14.99 11.91
N PHE A 64 -5.18 -14.26 11.68
CA PHE A 64 -4.41 -14.31 10.44
C PHE A 64 -3.92 -15.73 10.11
N HIS A 65 -3.40 -16.42 11.12
CA HIS A 65 -2.82 -17.76 11.00
C HIS A 65 -3.85 -18.90 11.18
N GLY A 66 -5.05 -18.58 11.65
CA GLY A 66 -6.11 -19.53 11.97
C GLY A 66 -7.34 -19.33 11.10
N LYS A 67 -8.45 -18.94 11.74
CA LYS A 67 -9.78 -18.92 11.10
C LYS A 67 -9.91 -17.97 9.91
N GLY A 68 -9.06 -16.94 9.83
CA GLY A 68 -9.03 -16.01 8.70
C GLY A 68 -8.32 -16.59 7.47
N PHE A 69 -7.54 -17.66 7.63
CA PHE A 69 -6.76 -18.30 6.56
C PHE A 69 -5.89 -17.34 5.72
N CYS A 70 -5.64 -16.12 6.21
CA CYS A 70 -4.94 -15.06 5.49
C CYS A 70 -3.52 -15.48 5.13
N VAL A 71 -2.87 -16.18 6.06
CA VAL A 71 -1.51 -16.74 5.91
C VAL A 71 -1.35 -17.63 4.68
N THR A 72 -2.41 -18.30 4.22
CA THR A 72 -2.35 -19.22 3.08
C THR A 72 -1.95 -18.51 1.79
N CYS A 73 -2.39 -17.27 1.62
CA CYS A 73 -2.13 -16.47 0.42
C CYS A 73 -1.11 -15.36 0.68
N HIS A 74 -1.14 -14.75 1.87
CA HIS A 74 -0.27 -13.64 2.23
C HIS A 74 1.07 -14.06 2.84
N GLY A 75 1.24 -15.35 3.16
CA GLY A 75 2.49 -15.89 3.71
C GLY A 75 2.65 -15.60 5.20
N ARG A 76 3.53 -16.37 5.86
CA ARG A 76 3.87 -16.16 7.29
C ARG A 76 4.69 -14.89 7.51
N ASP A 77 5.44 -14.48 6.50
CA ASP A 77 6.28 -13.28 6.47
C ASP A 77 5.54 -12.06 5.87
N GLY A 78 4.27 -12.23 5.49
CA GLY A 78 3.44 -11.15 4.94
C GLY A 78 3.78 -10.74 3.50
N LYS A 79 4.69 -11.43 2.81
CA LYS A 79 5.18 -11.03 1.48
C LYS A 79 4.29 -11.45 0.31
N GLY A 80 3.23 -12.20 0.57
CA GLY A 80 2.37 -12.75 -0.47
C GLY A 80 3.08 -13.79 -1.34
N LEU A 81 2.75 -13.79 -2.64
CA LEU A 81 3.23 -14.79 -3.60
C LEU A 81 4.37 -14.28 -4.50
N GLY A 82 5.01 -13.16 -4.15
CA GLY A 82 6.06 -12.54 -4.96
C GLY A 82 5.55 -11.96 -6.29
N ASP A 83 6.39 -11.97 -7.32
CA ASP A 83 6.03 -11.48 -8.66
C ASP A 83 5.75 -12.64 -9.62
N ILE A 84 4.52 -12.69 -10.12
CA ILE A 84 4.09 -13.67 -11.13
C ILE A 84 3.73 -12.89 -12.41
N PRO A 85 4.39 -13.17 -13.55
CA PRO A 85 4.13 -12.46 -14.79
C PRO A 85 2.65 -12.44 -15.17
N GLY A 86 2.13 -11.26 -15.51
CA GLY A 86 0.73 -11.06 -15.89
C GLY A 86 -0.26 -10.92 -14.73
N LEU A 87 0.16 -11.17 -13.48
CA LEU A 87 -0.69 -11.04 -12.28
C LEU A 87 -0.34 -9.83 -11.41
N ARG A 88 0.56 -8.97 -11.89
CA ARG A 88 0.99 -7.77 -11.16
C ARG A 88 -0.21 -6.90 -10.76
N GLY A 89 -0.24 -6.48 -9.49
CA GLY A 89 -1.38 -5.74 -8.93
C GLY A 89 -2.63 -6.59 -8.66
N LYS A 90 -2.61 -7.92 -8.89
CA LYS A 90 -3.70 -8.85 -8.55
C LYS A 90 -3.31 -9.90 -7.50
N LEU A 91 -2.01 -10.09 -7.30
CA LEU A 91 -1.48 -11.01 -6.29
C LEU A 91 -1.80 -10.55 -4.85
N PRO A 92 -1.76 -11.49 -3.89
CA PRO A 92 -1.77 -11.17 -2.47
C PRO A 92 -0.72 -10.12 -2.16
N ARG A 93 -1.11 -9.17 -1.31
CA ARG A 93 -0.29 -8.02 -1.01
C ARG A 93 0.94 -8.41 -0.19
N ASP A 94 2.08 -7.84 -0.55
CA ASP A 94 3.23 -7.71 0.32
C ASP A 94 2.95 -6.64 1.38
N PHE A 95 2.68 -7.08 2.60
CA PHE A 95 2.43 -6.20 3.75
C PHE A 95 3.71 -5.57 4.31
N THR A 96 4.90 -5.99 3.87
CA THR A 96 6.19 -5.38 4.23
C THR A 96 6.54 -4.19 3.32
N ASP A 97 5.77 -3.97 2.24
CA ASP A 97 5.94 -2.81 1.36
C ASP A 97 5.53 -1.50 2.05
N ILE A 98 6.53 -0.72 2.46
CA ILE A 98 6.36 0.57 3.15
C ILE A 98 5.56 1.58 2.31
N GLN A 99 5.73 1.59 0.98
CA GLN A 99 4.99 2.50 0.11
C GLN A 99 3.52 2.12 0.05
N TRP A 100 3.21 0.82 -0.02
CA TRP A 100 1.83 0.36 0.04
C TRP A 100 1.20 0.62 1.41
N GLN A 101 1.91 0.36 2.50
CA GLN A 101 1.46 0.66 3.86
C GLN A 101 1.09 2.13 4.02
N ALA A 102 1.98 3.05 3.58
CA ALA A 102 1.77 4.49 3.65
C ALA A 102 0.63 4.98 2.73
N ALA A 103 0.40 4.32 1.60
CA ALA A 103 -0.62 4.72 0.64
C ALA A 103 -2.05 4.29 1.03
N ARG A 104 -2.24 3.49 2.08
CA ARG A 104 -3.54 2.94 2.45
C ARG A 104 -3.96 3.36 3.83
N THR A 105 -5.22 3.78 3.97
CA THR A 105 -5.86 3.97 5.27
C THR A 105 -6.41 2.66 5.81
N ASP A 106 -6.62 2.57 7.12
CA ASP A 106 -7.19 1.36 7.73
C ASP A 106 -8.61 1.10 7.25
N GLY A 107 -9.40 2.16 7.06
CA GLY A 107 -10.75 2.03 6.50
C GLY A 107 -10.80 1.47 5.08
N GLU A 108 -9.83 1.79 4.21
CA GLU A 108 -9.70 1.14 2.90
C GLU A 108 -9.41 -0.36 3.03
N LEU A 109 -8.57 -0.76 3.99
CA LEU A 109 -8.25 -2.17 4.23
C LEU A 109 -9.43 -2.92 4.86
N PHE A 110 -10.15 -2.28 5.78
CA PHE A 110 -11.37 -2.82 6.37
C PHE A 110 -12.49 -3.01 5.33
N TRP A 111 -12.60 -2.08 4.37
CA TRP A 111 -13.49 -2.24 3.22
C TRP A 111 -13.18 -3.51 2.42
N ILE A 112 -11.91 -3.87 2.25
CA ILE A 112 -11.51 -5.12 1.57
C ILE A 112 -11.97 -6.34 2.39
N LEU A 113 -11.88 -6.31 3.72
CA LEU A 113 -12.39 -7.41 4.55
C LEU A 113 -13.92 -7.54 4.47
N LYS A 114 -14.64 -6.43 4.24
CA LYS A 114 -16.10 -6.42 4.02
C LYS A 114 -16.53 -6.89 2.62
N ASN A 115 -15.78 -6.51 1.59
CA ASN A 115 -16.25 -6.63 0.19
C ASN A 115 -15.39 -7.56 -0.68
N GLY A 116 -14.28 -8.04 -0.13
CA GLY A 116 -13.22 -8.68 -0.91
C GLY A 116 -12.38 -7.66 -1.69
N SER A 117 -11.53 -8.17 -2.58
CA SER A 117 -10.74 -7.35 -3.50
C SER A 117 -11.15 -7.68 -4.95
N PRO A 118 -11.96 -6.83 -5.60
CA PRO A 118 -12.44 -7.06 -6.95
C PRO A 118 -11.30 -7.32 -7.95
N GLY A 119 -11.49 -8.34 -8.81
CA GLY A 119 -10.49 -8.75 -9.80
C GLY A 119 -9.34 -9.60 -9.24
N THR A 120 -9.50 -10.14 -8.04
CA THR A 120 -8.58 -11.08 -7.36
C THR A 120 -9.37 -12.21 -6.69
N ASP A 121 -8.69 -13.23 -6.16
CA ASP A 121 -9.33 -14.34 -5.45
C ASP A 121 -9.67 -14.03 -3.98
N MET A 122 -9.36 -12.83 -3.51
CA MET A 122 -9.66 -12.43 -2.13
C MET A 122 -11.15 -12.13 -1.95
N ALA A 123 -11.87 -13.08 -1.36
CA ALA A 123 -13.29 -12.97 -1.02
C ALA A 123 -13.55 -11.99 0.13
N SER A 124 -14.83 -11.69 0.39
CA SER A 124 -15.25 -11.00 1.61
C SER A 124 -15.17 -11.93 2.83
N PHE A 125 -14.79 -11.37 3.97
CA PHE A 125 -14.63 -12.09 5.24
C PHE A 125 -15.68 -11.67 6.26
N ILE A 126 -16.21 -10.45 6.19
CA ILE A 126 -17.32 -9.98 7.02
C ILE A 126 -18.63 -10.15 6.24
N PRO A 127 -19.73 -10.64 6.85
CA PRO A 127 -19.84 -11.21 8.20
C PRO A 127 -19.61 -12.74 8.24
N LEU A 128 -19.07 -13.32 7.17
CA LEU A 128 -19.07 -14.79 6.94
C LEU A 128 -18.07 -15.55 7.82
N VAL A 129 -16.88 -15.00 8.03
CA VAL A 129 -15.75 -15.61 8.74
C VAL A 129 -15.36 -14.78 9.96
N LEU A 130 -15.43 -13.46 9.83
CA LEU A 130 -15.01 -12.49 10.85
C LEU A 130 -16.17 -11.58 11.25
N ARG A 131 -16.26 -11.30 12.56
CA ARG A 131 -16.97 -10.13 13.09
C ARG A 131 -16.14 -8.87 12.81
N GLU A 132 -16.78 -7.70 12.86
CA GLU A 132 -16.07 -6.44 12.61
C GLU A 132 -14.91 -6.20 13.58
N GLU A 133 -15.08 -6.48 14.87
CA GLU A 133 -14.00 -6.41 15.88
C GLU A 133 -12.81 -7.29 15.49
N GLU A 134 -13.06 -8.51 15.04
CA GLU A 134 -12.00 -9.46 14.64
C GLU A 134 -11.29 -9.03 13.36
N ALA A 135 -12.01 -8.35 12.47
CA ALA A 135 -11.43 -7.76 11.27
C ALA A 135 -10.52 -6.57 11.60
N TRP A 136 -10.86 -5.76 12.61
CA TRP A 136 -9.98 -4.73 13.13
C TRP A 136 -8.74 -5.32 13.83
N ASP A 137 -8.92 -6.38 14.62
CA ASP A 137 -7.81 -7.09 15.26
C ASP A 137 -6.80 -7.65 14.24
N VAL A 138 -7.27 -8.35 13.20
CA VAL A 138 -6.36 -8.88 12.15
C VAL A 138 -5.72 -7.76 11.33
N LEU A 139 -6.40 -6.62 11.14
CA LEU A 139 -5.83 -5.46 10.47
C LEU A 139 -4.69 -4.83 11.28
N SER A 140 -4.82 -4.75 12.62
CA SER A 140 -3.72 -4.35 13.51
C SER A 140 -2.49 -5.24 13.30
N TYR A 141 -2.67 -6.57 13.17
CA TYR A 141 -1.59 -7.49 12.83
C TYR A 141 -1.02 -7.29 11.42
N VAL A 142 -1.86 -7.00 10.42
CA VAL A 142 -1.40 -6.66 9.06
C VAL A 142 -0.52 -5.40 9.06
N ARG A 143 -0.84 -4.39 9.89
CA ARG A 143 -0.01 -3.18 10.04
C ARG A 143 1.34 -3.46 10.66
N ALA A 144 1.45 -4.44 11.55
CA ALA A 144 2.71 -4.79 12.21
C ALA A 144 3.81 -5.25 11.23
N PHE A 145 3.46 -5.75 10.03
CA PHE A 145 4.45 -6.07 8.99
C PHE A 145 5.15 -4.86 8.37
N GLY A 146 4.55 -3.66 8.46
CA GLY A 146 5.11 -2.43 7.90
C GLY A 146 6.09 -1.70 8.84
N GLY A 147 6.17 -2.12 10.10
CA GLY A 147 6.97 -1.49 11.16
C GLY A 147 8.18 -2.31 11.62
N THR A 148 8.57 -3.34 10.88
CA THR A 148 9.77 -4.18 11.09
C THR A 148 10.79 -3.95 9.99
#